data_AF-A0A1C2GFS3-F1
#
_entry.id   AF-A0A1C2GFS3-F1
#
_cell.length_a   1.000
_cell.length_b   1.000
_cell.length_c   1.000
_cell.angle_alpha   90.00
_cell.angle_beta   90.00
_cell.angle_gamma   90.00
#
_symmetry.space_group_name_H-M   'P 1'
#
loop_
_entity.id
_entity.type
_entity.pdbx_description
1 polymer ?
#
loop_
_entity_poly.entity_id
_entity_poly.type
_entity_poly.pdbx_seq_one_letter_code
_entity_poly.pdbx_strand_id
1 'polypeptide(L)'
;MKQSNTISLTGFLVKTCGVAFFILLALSVSAQTRGTVTEVKDPRIDSVIAKRIELSKQPNSPIAQNSGNGFRVQIFMGSNRTDAYNAQAKFNNLYPDIKTYLQYVEPNFKVKAGDFKTRLDASRLMEQLRKQFTSLIILSEKINLPKTDSND
;
A
#
# COMPACT_ATOMS: atom_id res chain seq x y z
N MET A 1 -32.87 -30.59 77.73
CA MET A 1 -34.16 -30.65 77.04
C MET A 1 -34.14 -29.70 75.86
N LYS A 2 -34.32 -30.17 74.62
CA LYS A 2 -34.41 -29.32 73.43
C LYS A 2 -35.35 -29.98 72.40
N GLN A 3 -36.42 -29.28 72.03
CA GLN A 3 -37.20 -29.36 70.77
C GLN A 3 -38.02 -28.06 70.72
N SER A 4 -37.74 -27.04 69.90
CA SER A 4 -37.74 -26.86 68.43
C SER A 4 -39.14 -26.77 67.81
N ASN A 5 -39.56 -25.53 67.53
CA ASN A 5 -40.77 -25.14 66.81
C ASN A 5 -40.62 -25.35 65.30
N THR A 6 -41.68 -25.89 64.67
CA THR A 6 -41.80 -26.14 63.22
C THR A 6 -42.50 -24.97 62.52
N ILE A 7 -41.85 -24.34 61.53
CA ILE A 7 -42.45 -23.31 60.65
C ILE A 7 -42.76 -23.95 59.28
N SER A 8 -43.96 -23.70 58.76
CA SER A 8 -44.61 -24.48 57.69
C SER A 8 -43.96 -24.34 56.30
N LEU A 9 -43.73 -25.48 55.66
CA LEU A 9 -42.99 -25.69 54.40
C LEU A 9 -43.83 -25.44 53.12
N THR A 10 -45.11 -25.12 53.23
CA THR A 10 -46.08 -25.21 52.12
C THR A 10 -46.08 -24.01 51.17
N GLY A 11 -45.67 -22.82 51.62
CA GLY A 11 -45.64 -21.60 50.78
C GLY A 11 -44.44 -21.49 49.84
N PHE A 12 -43.37 -22.27 50.08
CA PHE A 12 -42.15 -22.24 49.27
C PHE A 12 -42.32 -23.04 47.96
N LEU A 13 -43.12 -24.11 48.00
CA LEU A 13 -43.26 -25.07 46.90
C LEU A 13 -44.00 -24.51 45.67
N VAL A 14 -44.98 -23.62 45.88
CA VAL A 14 -45.78 -23.02 44.80
C VAL A 14 -44.97 -21.95 44.03
N LYS A 15 -44.13 -21.18 44.73
CA LYS A 15 -43.30 -20.13 44.12
C LYS A 15 -42.14 -20.70 43.30
N THR A 16 -41.57 -21.84 43.71
CA THR A 16 -40.52 -22.52 42.95
C THR A 16 -41.03 -23.11 41.62
N CYS A 17 -42.31 -23.49 41.54
CA CYS A 17 -42.89 -24.09 40.35
C CYS A 17 -43.12 -23.05 39.21
N GLY A 18 -43.55 -21.83 39.55
CA GLY A 18 -43.76 -20.76 38.57
C GLY A 18 -42.47 -20.21 37.96
N VAL A 19 -41.38 -20.15 38.74
CA VAL A 19 -40.06 -19.71 38.25
C VAL A 19 -39.40 -20.77 37.37
N ALA A 20 -39.62 -22.06 37.67
CA ALA A 20 -39.13 -23.16 36.84
C ALA A 20 -39.78 -23.18 35.44
N PHE A 21 -41.06 -22.81 35.34
CA PHE A 21 -41.77 -22.75 34.06
C PHE A 21 -41.27 -21.60 33.16
N PHE A 22 -40.91 -20.46 33.74
CA PHE A 22 -40.37 -19.31 32.98
C PHE A 22 -38.91 -19.52 32.52
N ILE A 23 -38.13 -20.31 33.26
CA ILE A 23 -36.75 -20.67 32.90
C ILE A 23 -36.72 -21.72 31.78
N LEU A 24 -37.69 -22.64 31.73
CA LEU A 24 -37.75 -23.65 30.66
C LEU A 24 -38.05 -23.03 29.27
N LEU A 25 -38.80 -21.92 29.23
CA LEU A 25 -39.15 -21.24 27.98
C LEU A 25 -37.96 -20.48 27.38
N ALA A 26 -36.99 -20.04 28.20
CA ALA A 26 -35.83 -19.26 27.76
C ALA A 26 -34.71 -20.10 27.09
N LEU A 27 -34.71 -21.42 27.28
CA LEU A 27 -33.67 -22.30 26.71
C LEU A 27 -33.95 -22.70 25.25
N SER A 28 -35.11 -22.35 24.68
CA SER A 28 -35.52 -22.76 23.34
C SER A 28 -35.14 -21.76 22.22
N VAL A 29 -34.43 -20.67 22.53
CA VAL A 29 -34.01 -19.68 21.53
C VAL A 29 -32.58 -19.98 21.06
N SER A 30 -32.45 -20.83 20.04
CA SER A 30 -31.23 -20.94 19.24
C SER A 30 -31.51 -20.31 17.86
N ALA A 31 -31.18 -19.03 17.70
CA ALA A 31 -31.43 -18.26 16.49
C ALA A 31 -30.14 -17.66 15.88
N GLN A 32 -29.03 -18.39 15.92
CA GLN A 32 -27.82 -18.00 15.20
C GLN A 32 -27.52 -19.00 14.08
N THR A 33 -28.16 -18.79 12.92
CA THR A 33 -27.66 -19.38 11.68
C THR A 33 -26.33 -18.71 11.35
N ARG A 34 -25.23 -19.44 11.57
CA ARG A 34 -23.88 -19.02 11.16
C ARG A 34 -23.87 -18.88 9.63
N GLY A 35 -24.00 -17.65 9.15
CA GLY A 35 -23.90 -17.32 7.74
C GLY A 35 -22.54 -17.75 7.22
N THR A 36 -22.51 -18.83 6.43
CA THR A 36 -21.31 -19.21 5.69
C THR A 36 -21.22 -18.26 4.51
N VAL A 37 -20.38 -17.24 4.64
CA VAL A 37 -20.01 -16.36 3.53
C VAL A 37 -19.24 -17.23 2.54
N THR A 38 -19.96 -17.77 1.56
CA THR A 38 -19.36 -18.38 0.39
C THR A 38 -18.84 -17.22 -0.44
N GLU A 39 -17.54 -16.95 -0.32
CA GLU A 39 -16.87 -15.98 -1.19
C GLU A 39 -16.95 -16.50 -2.63
N VAL A 40 -17.92 -15.99 -3.39
CA VAL A 40 -17.99 -16.17 -4.84
C VAL A 40 -16.91 -15.26 -5.45
N LYS A 41 -15.67 -15.75 -5.45
CA LYS A 41 -14.60 -15.11 -6.23
C LYS A 41 -14.86 -15.42 -7.70
N ASP A 42 -15.08 -14.39 -8.49
CA ASP A 42 -15.17 -14.53 -9.94
C ASP A 42 -13.82 -15.11 -10.44
N PRO A 43 -13.81 -16.30 -11.08
CA PRO A 43 -12.58 -16.94 -11.55
C PRO A 43 -11.80 -16.13 -12.59
N ARG A 44 -12.41 -15.07 -13.15
CA ARG A 44 -11.72 -14.13 -14.05
C ARG A 44 -10.63 -13.33 -13.33
N ILE A 45 -10.80 -13.03 -12.04
CA ILE A 45 -9.83 -12.26 -11.24
C ILE A 45 -8.50 -13.01 -11.13
N ASP A 46 -8.53 -14.34 -10.94
CA ASP A 46 -7.32 -15.15 -10.82
C ASP A 46 -6.54 -15.19 -12.14
N SER A 47 -7.26 -15.26 -13.27
CA SER A 47 -6.65 -15.28 -14.61
C SER A 47 -5.92 -13.97 -14.95
N VAL A 48 -6.47 -12.81 -14.56
CA VAL A 48 -5.82 -11.51 -14.82
C VAL A 48 -4.62 -11.28 -13.92
N ILE A 49 -4.66 -11.77 -12.68
CA ILE A 49 -3.52 -11.70 -11.75
C ILE A 49 -2.39 -12.62 -12.25
N ALA A 50 -2.70 -13.86 -12.60
CA ALA A 50 -1.73 -14.80 -13.17
C ALA A 50 -1.09 -14.24 -14.44
N LYS A 51 -1.89 -13.69 -15.35
CA LYS A 51 -1.39 -13.08 -16.59
C LYS A 51 -0.46 -11.90 -16.32
N ARG A 52 -0.78 -11.06 -15.32
CA ARG A 52 0.08 -9.92 -14.94
C ARG A 52 1.41 -10.36 -14.34
N ILE A 53 1.40 -11.45 -13.55
CA ILE A 53 2.62 -12.04 -12.98
C ILE A 53 3.50 -12.68 -14.06
N GLU A 54 2.90 -13.36 -15.04
CA GLU A 54 3.65 -13.89 -16.19
C GLU A 54 4.27 -12.76 -17.02
N LEU A 55 3.49 -11.72 -17.31
CA LEU A 55 3.98 -10.55 -18.04
C LEU A 55 5.07 -9.81 -17.27
N SER A 56 5.04 -9.74 -15.94
CA SER A 56 6.13 -9.08 -15.19
C SER A 56 7.42 -9.91 -15.13
N LYS A 57 7.34 -11.24 -15.26
CA LYS A 57 8.49 -12.15 -15.31
C LYS A 57 9.20 -12.16 -16.67
N GLN A 58 8.52 -11.73 -17.73
CA GLN A 58 9.13 -11.71 -19.06
C GLN A 58 10.23 -10.65 -19.16
N PRO A 59 11.45 -11.03 -19.56
CA PRO A 59 12.60 -10.12 -19.60
C PRO A 59 12.43 -8.98 -20.59
N ASN A 60 11.44 -9.01 -21.52
CA ASN A 60 11.15 -7.93 -22.48
C ASN A 60 9.85 -7.19 -22.20
N SER A 61 9.17 -7.49 -21.09
CA SER A 61 7.94 -6.81 -20.75
C SER A 61 8.19 -5.34 -20.37
N PRO A 62 7.35 -4.39 -20.79
CA PRO A 62 7.38 -3.01 -20.30
C PRO A 62 7.13 -2.92 -18.77
N ILE A 63 6.59 -3.99 -18.18
CA ILE A 63 6.31 -4.13 -16.74
C ILE A 63 7.52 -4.70 -15.99
N ALA A 64 8.40 -5.44 -16.67
CA ALA A 64 9.66 -5.93 -16.10
C ALA A 64 10.67 -4.78 -16.03
N GLN A 65 10.46 -3.89 -15.06
CA GLN A 65 11.41 -2.86 -14.66
C GLN A 65 12.56 -3.58 -13.94
N ASN A 66 13.68 -3.82 -14.64
CA ASN A 66 14.92 -4.25 -13.98
C ASN A 66 15.35 -3.12 -13.03
N SER A 67 14.94 -3.28 -11.77
CA SER A 67 15.11 -2.28 -10.72
C SER A 67 16.47 -2.50 -10.07
N GLY A 68 17.48 -1.78 -10.54
CA GLY A 68 18.82 -1.85 -9.96
C GLY A 68 19.12 -0.68 -9.04
N ASN A 69 20.20 -0.79 -8.26
CA ASN A 69 20.71 0.34 -7.50
C ASN A 69 21.33 1.34 -8.48
N GLY A 70 21.01 2.63 -8.31
CA GLY A 70 21.64 3.70 -9.07
C GLY A 70 21.37 5.05 -8.46
N PHE A 71 21.49 6.09 -9.27
CA PHE A 71 21.44 7.48 -8.83
C PHE A 71 20.46 8.29 -9.66
N ARG A 72 19.77 9.23 -9.02
CA ARG A 72 18.97 10.27 -9.67
C ARG A 72 19.37 11.64 -9.18
N VAL A 73 19.15 12.67 -10.00
CA VAL A 73 19.40 14.06 -9.60
C VAL A 73 18.05 14.71 -9.28
N GLN A 74 17.84 15.11 -8.03
CA GLN A 74 16.73 15.95 -7.66
C GLN A 74 16.96 17.37 -8.20
N ILE A 75 15.98 17.94 -8.88
CA ILE A 75 16.04 19.28 -9.50
C ILE A 75 15.15 20.30 -8.82
N PHE A 76 14.12 19.84 -8.09
CA PHE A 76 13.18 20.70 -7.39
C PHE A 76 12.67 20.02 -6.12
N MET A 77 12.43 20.82 -5.09
CA MET A 77 11.72 20.43 -3.87
C MET A 77 10.95 21.64 -3.33
N GLY A 78 9.64 21.50 -3.15
CA GLY A 78 8.81 22.57 -2.58
C GLY A 78 7.35 22.18 -2.41
N SER A 79 6.58 22.95 -1.64
CA SER A 79 5.17 22.66 -1.34
C SER A 79 4.22 22.97 -2.50
N ASN A 80 4.62 23.84 -3.42
CA ASN A 80 3.79 24.25 -4.54
C ASN A 80 3.85 23.23 -5.68
N ARG A 81 2.68 22.71 -6.06
CA ARG A 81 2.53 21.79 -7.21
C ARG A 81 2.93 22.48 -8.51
N THR A 82 2.46 23.70 -8.75
CA THR A 82 2.66 24.40 -10.03
C THR A 82 4.15 24.59 -10.33
N ASP A 83 4.94 24.97 -9.32
CA ASP A 83 6.38 25.16 -9.46
C ASP A 83 7.12 23.86 -9.79
N ALA A 84 6.66 22.72 -9.22
CA ALA A 84 7.21 21.41 -9.56
C ALA A 84 6.96 21.04 -11.03
N TYR A 85 5.75 21.26 -11.55
CA TYR A 85 5.44 21.01 -12.97
C TYR A 85 6.20 21.97 -13.89
N ASN A 86 6.34 23.24 -13.52
CA ASN A 86 7.13 24.21 -14.28
C ASN A 86 8.61 23.80 -14.34
N ALA A 87 9.20 23.36 -13.22
CA ALA A 87 10.57 22.86 -13.17
C ALA A 87 10.74 21.59 -14.02
N GLN A 88 9.77 20.67 -13.98
CA GLN A 88 9.76 19.47 -14.80
C GLN A 88 9.69 19.81 -16.30
N ALA A 89 8.77 20.69 -16.69
CA ALA A 89 8.61 21.10 -18.08
C ALA A 89 9.88 21.80 -18.61
N LYS A 90 10.47 22.69 -17.81
CA LYS A 90 11.75 23.35 -18.12
C LYS A 90 12.84 22.31 -18.35
N PHE A 91 12.96 21.31 -17.49
CA PHE A 91 13.95 20.25 -17.65
C PHE A 91 13.71 19.43 -18.91
N ASN A 92 12.47 18.99 -19.15
CA ASN A 92 12.12 18.17 -20.32
C ASN A 92 12.38 18.91 -21.64
N ASN A 93 12.19 20.24 -21.67
CA ASN A 93 12.50 21.06 -22.85
C ASN A 93 14.00 21.13 -23.15
N LEU A 94 14.85 21.04 -22.12
CA LEU A 94 16.30 21.16 -22.25
C LEU A 94 16.98 19.80 -22.45
N TYR A 95 16.41 18.74 -21.87
CA TYR A 95 16.91 17.38 -21.90
C TYR A 95 15.78 16.39 -22.21
N PRO A 96 15.28 16.36 -23.46
CA PRO A 96 14.16 15.48 -23.85
C PRO A 96 14.50 13.99 -23.73
N ASP A 97 15.79 13.63 -23.82
CA ASP A 97 16.26 12.25 -23.72
C ASP A 97 16.26 11.70 -22.28
N ILE A 98 16.20 12.60 -21.29
CA ILE A 98 16.33 12.25 -19.88
C ILE A 98 14.94 12.26 -19.23
N LYS A 99 14.53 11.09 -18.72
CA LYS A 99 13.24 10.95 -18.02
C LYS A 99 13.22 11.73 -16.71
N THR A 100 12.07 12.33 -16.41
CA THR A 100 11.79 13.01 -15.14
C THR A 100 10.73 12.28 -14.34
N TYR A 101 10.85 12.39 -13.02
CA TYR A 101 10.00 11.72 -12.04
C TYR A 101 9.51 12.75 -11.02
N LEU A 102 8.21 12.99 -11.01
CA LEU A 102 7.55 13.84 -10.01
C LEU A 102 6.97 12.95 -8.92
N GLN A 103 7.36 13.21 -7.67
CA GLN A 103 6.90 12.49 -6.50
C GLN A 103 6.36 13.48 -5.47
N TYR A 104 5.17 13.21 -4.94
CA TYR A 104 4.64 13.92 -3.79
C TYR A 104 5.05 13.19 -2.52
N VAL A 105 5.78 13.86 -1.64
CA VAL A 105 6.16 13.38 -0.31
C VAL A 105 5.78 14.46 0.68
N GLU A 106 4.67 14.26 1.38
CA GLU A 106 4.07 15.29 2.24
C GLU A 106 5.12 15.98 3.14
N PRO A 107 5.14 17.32 3.20
CA PRO A 107 4.25 18.29 2.52
C PRO A 107 4.75 18.78 1.14
N ASN A 108 5.82 18.19 0.59
CA ASN A 108 6.55 18.73 -0.57
C ASN A 108 6.45 17.86 -1.83
N PHE A 109 6.40 18.52 -2.98
CA PHE A 109 6.67 17.93 -4.28
C PHE A 109 8.18 17.87 -4.53
N LYS A 110 8.67 16.72 -4.98
CA LYS A 110 10.04 16.48 -5.39
C LYS A 110 10.06 16.13 -6.87
N VAL A 111 10.94 16.76 -7.62
CA VAL A 111 11.17 16.41 -9.03
C VAL A 111 12.59 15.89 -9.15
N LYS A 112 12.72 14.70 -9.73
CA LYS A 112 13.99 14.02 -9.96
C LYS A 112 14.17 13.77 -11.46
N ALA A 113 15.41 13.70 -11.90
CA ALA A 113 15.76 13.52 -13.29
C ALA A 113 16.83 12.44 -13.46
N GLY A 114 16.66 11.65 -14.53
CA GLY A 114 17.57 10.63 -14.99
C GLY A 114 17.58 9.35 -14.18
N ASP A 115 18.21 8.33 -14.75
CA ASP A 115 18.48 7.03 -14.15
C ASP A 115 19.97 6.72 -14.42
N PHE A 116 20.84 7.00 -13.45
CA PHE A 116 22.29 6.89 -13.63
C PHE A 116 22.86 5.65 -12.93
N LYS A 117 23.66 4.86 -13.68
CA LYS A 117 24.39 3.71 -13.11
C LYS A 117 25.49 4.16 -12.14
N THR A 118 26.20 5.24 -12.48
CA THR A 118 27.34 5.73 -11.69
C THR A 118 27.04 7.10 -11.08
N ARG A 119 27.64 7.37 -9.92
CA ARG A 119 27.58 8.70 -9.30
C ARG A 119 28.24 9.78 -10.16
N LEU A 120 29.28 9.41 -10.90
CA LEU A 120 30.02 10.32 -11.78
C LEU A 120 29.11 10.88 -12.89
N ASP A 121 28.27 10.04 -13.50
CA ASP A 121 27.32 10.48 -14.54
C ASP A 121 26.27 11.43 -13.97
N ALA A 122 25.74 11.10 -12.78
CA ALA A 122 24.82 12.00 -12.07
C ALA A 122 25.48 13.34 -11.72
N SER A 123 26.74 13.33 -11.30
CA SER A 123 27.52 14.55 -11.03
C SER A 123 27.72 15.40 -12.27
N ARG A 124 27.99 14.80 -13.43
CA ARG A 124 28.11 15.53 -14.71
C ARG A 124 26.81 16.26 -15.05
N LEU A 125 25.67 15.56 -14.97
CA LEU A 125 24.36 16.21 -15.18
C LEU A 125 24.13 17.33 -14.17
N MET A 126 24.44 17.09 -12.90
CA MET A 126 24.29 18.09 -11.84
C MET A 126 25.06 19.37 -12.16
N GLU A 127 26.32 19.28 -12.59
CA GLU A 127 27.13 20.45 -12.97
C GLU A 127 26.52 21.22 -14.15
N GLN A 128 25.92 20.53 -15.13
CA GLN A 128 25.20 21.19 -16.22
C GLN A 128 23.95 21.94 -15.73
N LEU A 129 23.23 21.33 -14.79
CA LEU A 129 22.00 21.89 -14.22
C LEU A 129 22.24 23.03 -13.24
N ARG A 130 23.43 23.13 -12.63
CA ARG A 130 23.77 24.19 -11.65
C ARG A 130 23.52 25.60 -12.17
N LYS A 131 23.61 25.81 -13.49
CA LYS A 131 23.35 27.10 -14.14
C LYS A 131 21.87 27.46 -14.21
N GLN A 132 20.98 26.48 -14.08
CA GLN A 132 19.54 26.61 -14.37
C GLN A 132 18.64 26.30 -13.18
N PHE A 133 19.15 25.54 -12.20
CA PHE A 133 18.43 25.06 -11.03
C PHE A 133 19.31 25.19 -9.78
N THR A 134 18.73 25.71 -8.70
CA THR A 134 19.45 25.92 -7.42
C THR A 134 19.30 24.72 -6.48
N SER A 135 18.22 23.95 -6.59
CA SER A 135 17.88 22.86 -5.67
C SER A 135 18.35 21.49 -6.19
N LEU A 136 19.66 21.32 -6.33
CA LEU A 136 20.27 20.11 -6.90
C LEU A 136 20.86 19.17 -5.84
N ILE A 137 20.40 17.92 -5.82
CA ILE A 137 20.90 16.88 -4.91
C ILE A 137 20.96 15.53 -5.65
N ILE A 138 22.06 14.80 -5.51
CA ILE A 138 22.18 13.42 -6.01
C ILE A 138 21.61 12.47 -4.96
N LEU A 139 20.65 11.64 -5.36
CA LEU A 139 19.99 10.64 -4.50
C LEU A 139 20.34 9.23 -5.00
N SER A 140 20.70 8.34 -4.08
CA SER A 140 20.86 6.92 -4.37
C SER A 140 19.50 6.23 -4.21
N GLU A 141 18.97 5.66 -5.29
CA GLU A 141 17.66 5.00 -5.28
C GLU A 141 17.61 3.82 -6.25
N LYS A 142 16.53 3.04 -6.18
CA LYS A 142 16.25 2.02 -7.18
C LYS A 142 15.82 2.71 -8.47
N ILE A 143 16.63 2.54 -9.51
CA ILE A 143 16.40 3.13 -10.83
C ILE A 143 15.93 2.08 -11.82
N ASN A 144 15.25 2.56 -12.86
CA ASN A 144 14.80 1.73 -13.96
C ASN A 144 15.96 1.61 -14.95
N LEU A 145 16.65 0.48 -14.94
CA LEU A 145 17.76 0.27 -15.87
C LEU A 145 17.19 -0.13 -17.23
N PRO A 146 17.60 0.52 -18.33
CA PRO A 146 17.35 -0.03 -19.65
C PRO A 146 18.04 -1.40 -19.73
N LYS A 147 17.37 -2.34 -20.40
CA LYS A 147 17.95 -3.66 -20.69
C LYS A 147 19.17 -3.37 -21.57
N THR A 148 20.33 -3.77 -21.06
CA THR A 148 21.56 -3.73 -21.86
C THR A 148 21.57 -5.06 -22.59
N ASP A 149 21.20 -5.04 -23.87
CA ASP A 149 21.35 -6.17 -24.77
C ASP A 149 22.86 -6.38 -24.91
N SER A 150 23.43 -7.31 -24.14
CA SER A 150 24.81 -7.74 -24.31
C SER A 150 24.90 -8.58 -25.57
N ASN A 151 24.82 -7.93 -26.73
CA ASN A 151 25.17 -8.49 -28.03
C ASN A 151 26.38 -7.69 -28.54
N ASP A 152 27.54 -7.99 -27.98
CA ASP A 152 28.85 -7.79 -28.61
C ASP A 152 29.73 -8.99 -28.22
#